data_AF-A0A2N2PWQ5-F1
#
_entry.id   AF-A0A2N2PWQ5-F1
#
_cell.length_a   1.000
_cell.length_b   1.000
_cell.length_c   1.000
_cell.angle_alpha   90.00
_cell.angle_beta   90.00
_cell.angle_gamma   90.00
#
_symmetry.space_group_name_H-M   'P 1'
#
loop_
_entity.id
_entity.type
_entity.pdbx_description
1 polymer ?
#
loop_
_entity_poly.entity_id
_entity_poly.type
_entity_poly.pdbx_seq_one_letter_code
_entity_poly.pdbx_strand_id
1 'polypeptide(L)'
;MDLKDIQSELIYRLQCDLNYFDGRLPRDYAIAWRAYFAALLEWGVISVSVHYALGSLLPEIEDDPVEMIMLGREEADAGDKAAGS
;
A
#
# COMPACT_ATOMS: atom_id res chain seq x y z
N MET A 1 -13.25 -14.38 16.87
CA MET A 1 -11.86 -13.90 16.77
C MET A 1 -11.77 -12.72 17.70
N ASP A 2 -10.98 -12.83 18.77
CA ASP A 2 -10.69 -11.66 19.59
C ASP A 2 -9.81 -10.78 18.69
N LEU A 3 -10.39 -9.70 18.16
CA LEU A 3 -9.73 -8.65 17.35
C LEU A 3 -8.65 -7.90 18.16
N LYS A 4 -8.04 -8.56 19.15
CA LYS A 4 -6.86 -8.08 19.86
C LYS A 4 -5.88 -7.62 18.80
N ASP A 5 -5.73 -6.30 18.84
CA ASP A 5 -5.50 -5.35 17.78
C ASP A 5 -4.76 -5.85 16.52
N ILE A 6 -5.49 -6.01 15.41
CA ILE A 6 -4.91 -6.36 14.10
C ILE A 6 -3.83 -5.36 13.67
N GLN A 7 -3.95 -4.09 14.05
CA GLN A 7 -2.94 -3.08 13.77
C GLN A 7 -1.65 -3.41 14.53
N SER A 8 -1.73 -3.76 15.82
CA SER A 8 -0.58 -4.19 16.62
C SER A 8 0.14 -5.40 16.04
N GLU A 9 -0.61 -6.41 15.56
CA GLU A 9 -0.02 -7.60 14.91
C GLU A 9 0.71 -7.23 13.61
N LEU A 10 0.12 -6.36 12.78
CA LEU A 10 0.75 -5.91 11.53
C LEU A 10 2.01 -5.07 11.80
N ILE A 11 1.97 -4.20 12.82
CA ILE A 11 3.13 -3.43 13.28
C ILE A 11 4.24 -4.37 13.74
N TYR A 12 3.91 -5.39 14.54
CA TYR A 12 4.89 -6.36 15.03
C TYR A 12 5.59 -7.09 13.88
N ARG A 13 4.83 -7.54 12.87
CA ARG A 13 5.40 -8.21 11.70
C ARG A 13 6.30 -7.30 10.87
N LEU A 14 5.88 -6.05 10.65
CA LEU A 14 6.71 -5.06 9.95
C LEU A 14 8.00 -4.77 10.73
N GLN A 15 7.94 -4.69 12.06
CA GLN A 15 9.11 -4.54 12.93
C GLN A 15 10.06 -5.74 12.84
N CYS A 16 9.55 -6.96 12.73
CA CYS A 16 10.38 -8.14 12.51
C CYS A 16 11.16 -8.05 11.19
N ASP A 17 10.54 -7.62 10.10
CA ASP A 17 11.23 -7.40 8.83
C ASP A 17 12.25 -6.27 8.92
N LEU A 18 11.90 -5.15 9.56
CA LEU A 18 12.84 -4.06 9.81
C LEU A 18 14.07 -4.54 10.59
N ASN A 19 13.86 -5.34 11.64
CA ASN A 19 14.96 -5.91 12.42
C ASN A 19 15.82 -6.87 11.59
N TYR A 20 15.20 -7.68 10.73
CA TYR A 20 15.91 -8.56 9.81
C TYR A 20 16.80 -7.79 8.82
N PHE A 21 16.36 -6.61 8.40
CA PHE A 21 17.11 -5.73 7.49
C PHE A 21 17.90 -4.61 8.20
N ASP A 22 18.31 -4.80 9.45
CA ASP A 22 19.10 -3.83 10.23
C ASP A 22 18.50 -2.41 10.24
N GLY A 23 17.18 -2.34 10.34
CA GLY A 23 16.39 -1.10 10.37
C GLY A 23 16.18 -0.45 9.00
N ARG A 24 16.61 -1.07 7.89
CA ARG A 24 16.51 -0.53 6.53
C ARG A 24 15.71 -1.44 5.62
N LEU A 25 14.40 -1.25 5.58
CA LEU A 25 13.53 -2.04 4.72
C LEU A 25 13.87 -1.80 3.23
N PRO A 26 14.26 -2.83 2.47
CA PRO A 26 14.54 -2.68 1.04
C PRO A 26 13.29 -2.23 0.27
N ARG A 27 13.49 -1.50 -0.83
CA ARG A 27 12.40 -0.94 -1.65
C ARG A 27 11.35 -1.98 -2.02
N ASP A 28 11.76 -3.14 -2.52
CA ASP A 28 10.84 -4.18 -2.98
C ASP A 28 10.00 -4.77 -1.84
N TYR A 29 10.56 -4.84 -0.63
CA TYR A 29 9.82 -5.26 0.56
C TYR A 29 8.85 -4.18 1.03
N ALA A 30 9.23 -2.91 0.93
CA ALA A 30 8.32 -1.80 1.21
C ALA A 30 7.13 -1.80 0.23
N ILE A 31 7.37 -2.04 -1.06
CA ILE A 31 6.31 -2.20 -2.08
C ILE A 31 5.40 -3.38 -1.72
N ALA A 32 5.97 -4.53 -1.34
CA ALA A 32 5.20 -5.70 -0.94
C ALA A 32 4.30 -5.42 0.28
N TRP A 33 4.83 -4.71 1.29
CA TRP A 33 4.06 -4.28 2.45
C TRP A 33 2.93 -3.30 2.08
N ARG A 34 3.20 -2.32 1.22
CA ARG A 34 2.15 -1.41 0.72
C ARG A 34 1.05 -2.16 -0.01
N ALA A 35 1.41 -3.09 -0.91
CA ALA A 35 0.45 -3.91 -1.64
C ALA A 35 -0.39 -4.78 -0.68
N TYR A 36 0.23 -5.30 0.37
CA TYR A 36 -0.46 -6.08 1.39
C TYR A 36 -1.46 -5.24 2.18
N PHE A 37 -1.08 -4.05 2.65
CA PHE A 37 -2.00 -3.14 3.35
C PHE A 37 -3.14 -2.66 2.46
N ALA A 38 -2.85 -2.38 1.19
CA ALA A 38 -3.83 -2.07 0.16
C ALA A 38 -4.88 -3.19 0.02
N ALA A 39 -4.45 -4.45 -0.09
CA ALA A 39 -5.38 -5.59 -0.17
C ALA A 39 -6.22 -5.77 1.10
N LEU A 40 -5.63 -5.57 2.29
CA LEU A 40 -6.36 -5.64 3.55
C LEU A 40 -7.44 -4.55 3.66
N LEU A 41 -7.17 -3.36 3.13
CA LEU A 41 -8.14 -2.28 3.04
C LEU A 41 -9.29 -2.64 2.09
N GLU A 42 -8.97 -3.10 0.88
CA GLU A 42 -9.96 -3.51 -0.15
C GLU A 42 -10.88 -4.63 0.34
N TRP A 43 -10.36 -5.58 1.12
CA TRP A 43 -11.16 -6.67 1.70
C TRP A 43 -11.90 -6.29 2.99
N GLY A 44 -11.81 -5.05 3.45
CA GLY A 44 -12.47 -4.58 4.67
C GLY A 44 -11.90 -5.19 5.95
N VAL A 45 -10.67 -5.71 5.91
CA VAL A 45 -9.98 -6.30 7.06
C VAL A 45 -9.43 -5.20 7.99
N ILE A 46 -9.02 -4.07 7.42
CA ILE A 46 -8.60 -2.87 8.16
C ILE A 46 -9.41 -1.65 7.70
N SER A 47 -9.54 -0.65 8.56
CA SER A 47 -10.13 0.64 8.19
C SER A 47 -9.15 1.52 7.41
N VAL A 48 -9.68 2.54 6.74
CA VAL A 48 -8.89 3.59 6.08
C VAL A 48 -7.91 4.26 7.06
N SER A 49 -8.34 4.54 8.30
CA SER A 49 -7.47 5.14 9.32
C SER A 49 -6.31 4.23 9.72
N VAL A 50 -6.54 2.92 9.83
CA VAL A 50 -5.49 1.93 10.11
C VAL A 50 -4.54 1.81 8.92
N HIS A 51 -5.06 1.81 7.69
CA HIS A 51 -4.24 1.81 6.48
C HIS A 51 -3.27 2.99 6.44
N TYR A 52 -3.74 4.22 6.69
CA TYR A 52 -2.86 5.40 6.76
C TYR A 52 -1.82 5.31 7.87
N ALA A 53 -2.21 4.83 9.05
CA ALA A 53 -1.30 4.67 10.19
C ALA A 53 -0.21 3.62 9.95
N LEU A 54 -0.52 2.55 9.21
CA LEU A 54 0.46 1.52 8.83
C LEU A 54 1.37 2.02 7.68
N GLY A 55 0.80 2.72 6.70
CA GLY A 55 1.54 3.26 5.56
C GLY A 55 2.61 4.28 5.97
N SER A 56 2.38 5.06 7.03
CA SER A 56 3.37 6.03 7.55
C SER A 56 4.59 5.39 8.22
N LEU A 57 4.56 4.07 8.48
CA LEU A 57 5.70 3.32 9.02
C LEU A 57 6.66 2.82 7.94
N LEU A 58 6.23 2.86 6.67
CA LEU A 58 7.02 2.40 5.54
C LEU A 58 7.87 3.56 5.00
N PRO A 59 9.06 3.25 4.43
CA PRO A 59 9.83 4.28 3.74
C PRO A 59 9.04 4.85 2.55
N GLU A 60 9.37 6.08 2.18
CA GLU A 60 8.87 6.68 0.94
C GLU A 60 9.39 5.89 -0.26
N ILE A 61 8.52 5.73 -1.27
CA ILE A 61 8.81 4.99 -2.49
C ILE A 61 8.53 5.93 -3.65
N GLU A 62 9.59 6.35 -4.34
CA GLU A 62 9.45 7.04 -5.62
C GLU A 62 8.81 6.09 -6.65
N ASP A 63 7.85 6.62 -7.40
CA ASP A 63 7.04 5.89 -8.37
C ASP A 63 6.40 4.62 -7.78
N ASP A 64 5.70 4.77 -6.65
CA ASP A 64 5.03 3.66 -5.98
C ASP A 64 3.96 3.01 -6.88
N PRO A 65 4.17 1.78 -7.38
CA PRO A 65 3.21 1.12 -8.25
C PRO A 65 1.90 0.80 -7.55
N VAL A 66 1.91 0.62 -6.22
CA VAL A 66 0.70 0.32 -5.43
C VAL A 66 -0.18 1.56 -5.37
N GLU A 67 0.40 2.72 -5.07
CA GLU A 67 -0.29 3.99 -5.07
C GLU A 67 -0.87 4.33 -6.45
N MET A 68 -0.09 4.14 -7.52
CA MET A 68 -0.57 4.33 -8.89
C MET A 68 -1.72 3.40 -9.28
N ILE A 69 -1.77 2.17 -8.75
CA ILE A 69 -2.90 1.25 -8.98
C ILE A 69 -4.12 1.73 -8.19
N MET A 70 -3.93 2.11 -6.93
CA MET A 70 -5.01 2.51 -6.02
C MET A 70 -5.69 3.82 -6.43
N LEU A 71 -4.92 4.81 -6.90
CA LEU A 71 -5.47 6.07 -7.38
C LEU A 71 -6.12 5.96 -8.76
N GLY A 72 -5.98 4.80 -9.41
CA GLY A 72 -6.24 4.64 -10.83
C GLY A 72 -5.12 5.28 -11.66
N ARG A 73 -4.92 4.75 -12.87
CA ARG A 73 -4.15 5.47 -13.87
C ARG A 73 -5.06 6.51 -14.47
N GLU A 74 -4.60 7.75 -14.62
CA GLU A 74 -5.22 8.66 -15.57
C GLU A 74 -5.15 7.94 -16.93
N GLU A 75 -6.30 7.50 -17.44
CA GLU A 75 -6.39 7.08 -18.83
C GLU A 75 -5.88 8.26 -19.65
N ALA A 76 -4.86 8.04 -20.48
CA ALA A 76 -4.51 9.00 -21.51
C ALA A 76 -5.69 9.06 -22.48
N ASP A 77 -6.72 9.81 -22.11
CA ASP A 77 -7.86 10.11 -22.95
C ASP A 77 -7.40 11.17 -23.96
N ALA A 78 -6.64 10.71 -24.95
CA ALA A 78 -6.15 11.50 -26.05
C ALA A 78 -6.73 10.94 -27.36
N GLY A 79 -8.05 11.10 -27.49
CA GLY A 79 -8.73 11.53 -28.72
C GLY A 79 -8.61 10.64 -29.97
N ASP A 80 -9.57 9.74 -30.14
CA ASP A 80 -10.00 9.32 -31.49
C ASP A 80 -11.53 9.15 -31.58
N LYS A 81 -12.25 10.21 -31.19
CA LYS A 81 -13.68 10.40 -31.51
C LYS A 81 -13.92 11.78 -32.10
N ALA A 82 -13.34 12.07 -33.26
CA ALA A 82 -13.78 13.18 -34.11
C ALA A 82 -13.37 12.99 -35.58
N ALA A 83 -13.99 12.04 -36.27
CA ALA A 83 -14.10 12.11 -37.74
C ALA A 83 -15.38 11.42 -38.21
N GLY A 84 -16.51 11.94 -37.74
CA GLY A 84 -17.77 11.87 -38.47
C GLY A 84 -17.99 13.18 -39.21
N SER A 85 -17.76 13.20 -40.52
CA SER A 85 -18.46 14.02 -41.52
C SER A 85 -18.17 13.46 -42.91
#